data_AF-A0A2R6JQW9-F1
#
_entry.id   AF-A0A2R6JQW9-F1
#
_cell.length_a   1.000
_cell.length_b   1.000
_cell.length_c   1.000
_cell.angle_alpha   90.00
_cell.angle_beta   90.00
_cell.angle_gamma   90.00
#
_symmetry.space_group_name_H-M   'P 1'
#
loop_
_entity.id
_entity.type
_entity.pdbx_description
1 polymer ?
#
loop_
_entity_poly.entity_id
_entity_poly.type
_entity_poly.pdbx_seq_one_letter_code
_entity_poly.pdbx_strand_id
1 'polypeptide(L)' 'MTISGYDPDDLDDALGNMISRRDVREFLTDEEERRWDAGENLLDLLDEDDIERLLDEADVEVG' A
#
# COMPACT_ATOMS: atom_id res chain seq x y z
N MET A 1 -8.48 -8.67 -8.33
CA MET A 1 -9.30 -8.33 -7.15
C MET A 1 -10.01 -7.01 -7.40
N THR A 2 -11.11 -6.73 -6.72
CA THR A 2 -11.80 -5.43 -6.77
C THR A 2 -11.86 -4.92 -5.34
N ILE A 3 -10.82 -4.20 -4.93
CA ILE A 3 -10.84 -3.46 -3.66
C ILE A 3 -11.84 -2.31 -3.85
N SER A 4 -12.77 -2.19 -2.91
CA SER A 4 -13.98 -1.40 -3.06
C SER A 4 -13.66 0.09 -3.22
N GLY A 5 -13.73 0.61 -4.45
CA GLY A 5 -13.77 2.05 -4.75
C GLY A 5 -12.52 2.62 -5.42
N TYR A 6 -11.40 1.89 -5.48
CA TYR A 6 -10.17 2.32 -6.14
C TYR A 6 -9.84 1.43 -7.35
N ASP A 7 -9.48 2.05 -8.48
CA ASP A 7 -8.85 1.34 -9.59
C ASP A 7 -7.41 0.97 -9.21
N PRO A 8 -6.82 -0.09 -9.80
CA PRO A 8 -5.48 -0.54 -9.44
C PRO A 8 -4.39 0.54 -9.59
N ASP A 9 -4.46 1.39 -10.61
CA ASP A 9 -3.54 2.52 -10.77
C ASP A 9 -3.67 3.55 -9.62
N ASP A 10 -4.89 3.91 -9.24
CA ASP A 10 -5.15 4.92 -8.20
C ASP A 10 -4.77 4.40 -6.81
N LEU A 11 -4.98 3.09 -6.60
CA LEU A 11 -4.66 2.43 -5.35
C LEU A 11 -3.15 2.30 -5.13
N ASP A 12 -2.37 2.01 -6.18
CA ASP A 12 -0.91 1.95 -6.08
C ASP A 12 -0.31 3.32 -5.71
N ASP A 13 -0.79 4.40 -6.36
CA ASP A 13 -0.34 5.77 -6.08
C ASP A 13 -0.69 6.18 -4.64
N ALA A 14 -1.91 5.85 -4.18
CA ALA A 14 -2.37 6.10 -2.82
C ALA A 14 -1.52 5.32 -1.78
N LEU A 15 -1.30 4.03 -2.00
CA LEU A 15 -0.46 3.17 -1.17
C LEU A 15 0.99 3.69 -1.12
N GLY A 16 1.56 4.07 -2.26
CA GLY A 16 2.90 4.63 -2.35
C GLY A 16 3.06 5.91 -1.54
N ASN A 17 2.08 6.82 -1.60
CA ASN A 17 2.09 8.04 -0.80
C ASN A 17 1.90 7.77 0.71
N MET A 18 1.13 6.74 1.10
CA MET A 18 0.96 6.35 2.51
C MET A 18 2.22 5.69 3.07
N ILE A 19 2.77 4.69 2.37
CA ILE A 19 4.00 4.00 2.74
C ILE A 19 5.18 4.98 2.77
N SER A 20 5.26 5.95 1.84
CA SER A 20 6.34 6.94 1.85
C SER A 20 6.29 7.89 3.06
N ARG A 21 5.11 8.10 3.65
CA ARG A 21 4.93 8.90 4.87
C ARG A 21 5.14 8.09 6.15
N ARG A 22 5.06 6.75 6.08
CA ARG A 22 5.25 5.83 7.20
C ARG A 22 6.56 5.05 7.07
N ASP A 23 6.87 4.24 8.07
CA ASP A 23 7.95 3.26 7.95
C ASP A 23 7.47 2.10 7.08
N VAL A 24 7.99 2.03 5.85
CA VAL A 24 7.73 0.94 4.88
C VAL A 24 7.91 -0.46 5.49
N ARG A 25 8.77 -0.58 6.49
CA ARG A 25 9.11 -1.83 7.19
C ARG A 25 8.02 -2.39 8.08
N GLU A 26 6.97 -1.61 8.39
CA GLU A 26 5.81 -2.14 9.12
C GLU A 26 4.88 -2.95 8.22
N PHE A 27 4.93 -2.71 6.90
CA PHE A 27 4.03 -3.31 5.92
C PHE A 27 4.77 -4.20 4.91
N LEU A 28 6.02 -3.88 4.58
CA LEU A 28 6.86 -4.66 3.68
C LEU A 28 7.99 -5.37 4.45
N THR A 29 8.26 -6.60 4.05
CA THR A 29 9.50 -7.30 4.44
C THR A 29 10.71 -6.75 3.69
N ASP A 30 11.93 -7.07 4.13
CA ASP A 30 13.20 -6.68 3.48
C ASP A 30 13.30 -7.15 2.00
N GLU A 31 12.52 -8.15 1.60
CA GLU A 31 12.48 -8.61 0.21
C GLU A 31 11.50 -7.78 -0.63
N GLU A 32 10.32 -7.45 -0.10
CA GLU A 32 9.33 -6.62 -0.77
C GLU A 32 9.79 -5.17 -0.87
N GLU A 33 10.47 -4.64 0.16
CA GLU A 33 11.08 -3.30 0.11
C GLU A 33 12.05 -3.19 -1.08
N ARG A 34 12.84 -4.23 -1.34
CA ARG A 34 13.76 -4.27 -2.50
C ARG A 34 13.04 -4.36 -3.84
N ARG A 35 11.89 -5.02 -3.89
CA ARG A 35 11.07 -5.10 -5.10
C ARG A 35 10.37 -3.77 -5.37
N TRP A 36 9.89 -3.11 -4.32
CA TRP A 36 9.34 -1.77 -4.41
C TRP A 36 10.39 -0.76 -4.89
N ASP A 37 11.62 -0.82 -4.36
CA ASP A 37 12.75 0.00 -4.84
C ASP A 37 13.11 -0.30 -6.32
N ALA A 38 12.86 -1.53 -6.77
CA ALA A 38 13.01 -1.92 -8.17
C ALA A 38 11.87 -1.42 -9.09
N GLY A 39 10.83 -0.79 -8.52
CA GLY A 39 9.68 -0.25 -9.24
C GLY A 39 8.52 -1.22 -9.40
N GLU A 40 8.43 -2.25 -8.55
CA GLU A 40 7.28 -3.15 -8.50
C GLU A 40 6.10 -2.48 -7.77
N ASN A 41 4.87 -2.72 -8.25
CA ASN A 41 3.66 -2.12 -7.68
C ASN A 41 3.40 -2.68 -6.29
N LEU A 42 3.01 -1.81 -5.36
CA LEU A 42 2.62 -2.21 -4.00
C LEU A 42 1.44 -3.17 -4.01
N LEU A 43 0.57 -3.12 -5.03
CA LEU A 43 -0.52 -4.08 -5.21
C LEU A 43 -0.08 -5.52 -5.49
N ASP A 44 1.10 -5.70 -6.06
CA ASP A 44 1.70 -7.03 -6.28
C ASP A 44 2.53 -7.48 -5.07
N LEU A 45 2.94 -6.54 -4.22
CA LEU A 45 3.77 -6.78 -3.04
C LEU A 45 2.96 -6.98 -1.77
N LEU A 46 1.87 -6.23 -1.60
CA LEU A 46 1.00 -6.27 -0.44
C LEU A 46 -0.16 -7.23 -0.69
N ASP A 47 -0.52 -7.98 0.34
CA ASP A 47 -1.74 -8.77 0.35
C ASP A 47 -2.97 -7.89 0.55
N GLU A 48 -4.13 -8.41 0.16
CA GLU A 48 -5.42 -7.70 0.24
C GLU A 48 -5.73 -7.21 1.67
N ASP A 49 -5.40 -8.01 2.69
CA ASP A 49 -5.54 -7.65 4.11
C ASP A 49 -4.68 -6.43 4.51
N ASP A 50 -3.43 -6.37 4.04
CA ASP A 50 -2.51 -5.26 4.35
C ASP A 50 -2.95 -3.97 3.65
N ILE A 51 -3.44 -4.10 2.42
CA ILE A 51 -4.00 -2.97 1.65
C ILE A 51 -5.26 -2.44 2.34
N GLU A 52 -6.20 -3.31 2.72
CA GLU A 52 -7.42 -2.88 3.44
C GLU A 52 -7.08 -2.20 4.76
N ARG A 53 -6.08 -2.70 5.49
CA ARG A 53 -5.62 -2.09 6.73
C ARG A 53 -4.98 -0.72 6.50
N LEU A 54 -4.15 -0.56 5.47
CA LEU A 54 -3.56 0.73 5.09
C LEU A 54 -4.64 1.75 4.73
N LEU A 55 -5.66 1.32 3.99
CA LEU A 55 -6.79 2.17 3.62
C LEU A 55 -7.67 2.55 4.81
N ASP A 56 -8.02 1.60 5.68
CA ASP A 56 -8.82 1.85 6.89
C ASP A 56 -8.09 2.82 7.83
N GLU A 57 -6.77 2.65 8.00
CA GLU A 57 -5.94 3.55 8.80
C GLU A 57 -5.78 4.96 8.19
N ALA A 58 -5.94 5.10 6.87
CA ALA A 58 -5.88 6.40 6.21
C ALA A 58 -7.21 7.16 6.27
N ASP A 59 -8.33 6.45 6.22
CA ASP A 59 -9.67 7.03 6.35
C ASP A 59 -9.90 7.60 7.77
N VAL A 60 -9.35 6.95 8.80
CA VAL A 60 -9.47 7.40 10.21
C VAL A 60 -8.65 8.64 10.57
N GLU A 61 -7.67 9.07 9.75
CA GLU A 61 -6.92 10.31 9.98
C GLU A 61 -7.69 11.57 9.54
N VAL A 62 -8.87 11.39 8.94
CA VAL A 62 -9.80 12.44 8.47
C VAL A 62 -11.05 12.50 9.37
N GLY A 63 -10.87 12.50 10.70
CA GLY A 63 -11.95 12.58 11.71
C GLY A 63 -11.80 13.75 12.69
#